data_AF-A0A4Q5RCK2-F1
#
_entry.id   AF-A0A4Q5RCK2-F1
#
_cell.length_a   1.000
_cell.length_b   1.000
_cell.length_c   1.000
_cell.angle_alpha   90.00
_cell.angle_beta   90.00
_cell.angle_gamma   90.00
#
_symmetry.space_group_name_H-M   'P 1'
#
loop_
_entity.id
_entity.type
_entity.pdbx_description
1 polymer ?
#
loop_
_entity_poly.entity_id
_entity_poly.type
_entity_poly.pdbx_seq_one_letter_code
_entity_poly.pdbx_strand_id
1 'polypeptide(L)'
;MNQFFSFCSLGLLLGAAASCQRTPPTATGPGLALAGTWRLSDYQCHCPPGHPVPDEVLTFDANQHFRLLRDKKLAAEGTYSTGKGISCGGGTPEPIITLTPTAADIYAPHGAYTLEGSTLIIDQCSAADGPKYTYIRQ
;
A
#
# COMPACT_ATOMS: atom_id res chain seq x y z
N MET A 1 44.78 -43.39 -50.80
CA MET A 1 43.46 -43.93 -50.37
C MET A 1 42.96 -42.99 -49.26
N ASN A 2 42.10 -42.02 -49.62
CA ASN A 2 40.70 -41.94 -49.18
C ASN A 2 40.58 -41.61 -47.65
N GLN A 3 40.00 -40.52 -47.13
CA GLN A 3 38.89 -39.67 -47.60
C GLN A 3 38.75 -38.35 -46.81
N PHE A 4 38.34 -37.31 -47.56
CA PHE A 4 37.37 -36.23 -47.30
C PHE A 4 37.49 -35.21 -46.15
N PHE A 5 37.66 -33.96 -46.62
CA PHE A 5 37.24 -32.69 -46.02
C PHE A 5 35.78 -32.71 -45.53
N SER A 6 35.53 -32.12 -44.37
CA SER A 6 34.28 -31.37 -44.12
C SER A 6 34.51 -30.26 -43.09
N PHE A 7 33.91 -29.11 -43.37
CA PHE A 7 34.25 -27.78 -42.89
C PHE A 7 33.80 -27.50 -41.44
N CYS A 8 34.71 -26.86 -40.71
CA CYS A 8 34.53 -25.64 -39.92
C CYS A 8 33.09 -25.26 -39.50
N SER A 9 32.84 -25.23 -38.18
CA SER A 9 32.03 -24.19 -37.56
C SER A 9 32.44 -24.00 -36.10
N LEU A 10 33.00 -22.81 -35.84
CA LEU A 10 33.18 -22.17 -34.55
C LEU A 10 31.89 -22.24 -33.71
N GLY A 11 32.01 -22.52 -32.41
CA GLY A 11 30.91 -22.41 -31.46
C GLY A 11 31.41 -22.36 -30.02
N LEU A 12 31.58 -21.13 -29.54
CA LEU A 12 32.04 -20.67 -28.22
C LEU A 12 31.77 -21.56 -26.98
N LEU A 13 32.80 -21.64 -26.13
CA LEU A 13 32.73 -21.76 -24.67
C LEU A 13 31.87 -20.63 -24.07
N LEU A 14 31.06 -20.90 -23.04
CA LEU A 14 30.85 -20.05 -21.84
C LEU A 14 29.78 -20.66 -20.92
N GLY A 15 30.14 -20.89 -19.65
CA GLY A 15 29.22 -21.26 -18.59
C GLY A 15 28.48 -20.05 -17.99
N ALA A 16 27.33 -20.33 -17.37
CA ALA A 16 26.67 -19.49 -16.36
C ALA A 16 25.66 -20.40 -15.64
N ALA A 17 25.89 -20.74 -14.37
CA ALA A 17 25.60 -19.95 -13.17
C ALA A 17 24.10 -19.92 -12.82
N ALA A 18 23.82 -20.58 -11.68
CA ALA A 18 22.78 -20.31 -10.69
C ALA A 18 21.33 -20.06 -11.16
N SER A 19 20.46 -20.98 -10.77
CA SER A 19 19.01 -20.77 -10.70
C SER A 19 18.70 -19.51 -9.90
N CYS A 20 18.22 -18.46 -10.56
CA CYS A 20 17.60 -17.33 -9.88
C CYS A 20 16.24 -17.76 -9.30
N GLN A 21 16.24 -18.36 -8.10
CA GLN A 21 15.09 -18.28 -7.22
C GLN A 21 15.04 -16.83 -6.73
N ARG A 22 14.22 -15.98 -7.37
CA ARG A 22 13.80 -14.73 -6.76
C ARG A 22 12.91 -15.07 -5.58
N THR A 23 13.50 -15.22 -4.41
CA THR A 23 12.80 -15.00 -3.15
C THR A 23 12.20 -13.59 -3.25
N PRO A 24 10.87 -13.41 -3.17
CA PRO A 24 10.33 -12.08 -3.03
C PRO A 24 10.96 -11.48 -1.76
N PRO A 25 11.44 -10.23 -1.79
CA PRO A 25 11.86 -9.59 -0.57
C PRO A 25 10.66 -9.60 0.37
N THR A 26 10.76 -10.34 1.47
CA THR A 26 9.87 -10.18 2.61
C THR A 26 10.04 -8.72 3.02
N ALA A 27 9.07 -7.89 2.63
CA ALA A 27 9.07 -6.45 2.86
C ALA A 27 9.08 -6.19 4.36
N THR A 28 10.27 -6.12 4.94
CA THR A 28 10.44 -6.04 6.40
C THR A 28 10.59 -4.57 6.78
N GLY A 29 9.47 -3.84 6.66
CA GLY A 29 9.33 -2.45 7.03
C GLY A 29 7.85 -2.08 7.00
N PRO A 30 7.28 -1.44 8.06
CA PRO A 30 5.84 -1.14 8.11
C PRO A 30 5.35 -0.35 6.88
N GLY A 31 6.18 0.56 6.36
CA GLY A 31 5.87 1.35 5.17
C GLY A 31 5.92 0.57 3.85
N LEU A 32 6.76 -0.47 3.74
CA LEU A 32 6.83 -1.32 2.55
C LEU A 32 5.63 -2.27 2.45
N ALA A 33 5.05 -2.65 3.59
CA ALA A 33 3.83 -3.44 3.62
C ALA A 33 2.60 -2.63 3.15
N LEU A 34 2.58 -1.31 3.36
CA LEU A 34 1.49 -0.44 2.92
C LEU A 34 1.56 -0.07 1.44
N ALA A 35 2.74 -0.07 0.83
CA ALA A 35 2.92 0.26 -0.59
C ALA A 35 1.98 -0.56 -1.48
N GLY A 36 1.25 0.10 -2.38
CA GLY A 36 0.23 -0.48 -3.23
C GLY A 36 -1.00 0.42 -3.40
N THR A 37 -1.97 -0.08 -4.16
CA THR A 37 -3.25 0.59 -4.40
C THR A 37 -4.36 -0.09 -3.60
N TRP A 38 -5.18 0.73 -2.96
CA TRP A 38 -6.19 0.34 -1.99
C TRP A 38 -7.51 0.99 -2.39
N ARG A 39 -8.55 0.19 -2.59
CA ARG A 39 -9.89 0.67 -2.93
C ARG A 39 -10.78 0.59 -1.70
N LEU A 40 -11.47 1.68 -1.36
CA LEU A 40 -12.42 1.70 -0.27
C LEU A 40 -13.56 0.72 -0.58
N SER A 41 -13.83 -0.16 0.39
CA SER A 41 -14.83 -1.22 0.29
C SER A 41 -15.96 -1.03 1.28
N ASP A 42 -15.66 -0.43 2.44
CA ASP A 42 -16.62 -0.12 3.48
C ASP A 42 -16.23 1.16 4.20
N TYR A 43 -17.24 1.93 4.61
CA TYR A 43 -17.09 3.22 5.27
C TYR A 43 -18.12 3.32 6.39
N GLN A 44 -17.65 3.17 7.62
CA GLN A 44 -18.45 3.37 8.82
C GLN A 44 -18.28 4.81 9.29
N CYS A 45 -19.38 5.52 9.46
CA CYS A 45 -19.43 6.86 10.02
C CYS A 45 -20.75 7.08 10.73
N HIS A 46 -20.82 8.08 11.61
CA HIS A 46 -22.08 8.63 12.11
C HIS A 46 -22.79 9.45 11.02
N CYS A 47 -23.19 8.78 9.94
CA CYS A 47 -23.91 9.35 8.82
C CYS A 47 -25.35 8.82 8.81
N PRO A 48 -26.30 9.54 8.20
CA PRO A 48 -27.64 9.02 7.97
C PRO A 48 -27.60 7.66 7.26
N PRO A 49 -28.51 6.73 7.61
CA PRO A 49 -28.56 5.41 6.99
C PRO A 49 -28.75 5.53 5.47
N GLY A 50 -28.02 4.70 4.71
CA GLY A 50 -28.06 4.69 3.24
C GLY A 50 -27.09 5.68 2.57
N HIS A 51 -26.20 6.34 3.32
CA HIS A 51 -25.11 7.10 2.71
C HIS A 51 -24.22 6.17 1.87
N PRO A 52 -23.99 6.50 0.58
CA PRO A 52 -23.16 5.67 -0.27
C PRO A 52 -21.70 5.71 0.19
N VAL A 53 -21.03 4.56 0.12
CA VAL A 53 -19.56 4.49 0.24
C VAL A 53 -18.96 5.30 -0.92
N PRO A 54 -18.12 6.30 -0.67
CA PRO A 54 -17.51 7.08 -1.74
C PRO A 54 -16.59 6.20 -2.60
N ASP A 55 -16.49 6.50 -3.90
CA ASP A 55 -15.51 5.84 -4.78
C ASP A 55 -14.12 6.37 -4.46
N GLU A 56 -13.46 5.75 -3.49
CA GLU A 56 -12.18 6.19 -2.98
C GLU A 56 -11.06 5.19 -3.27
N VAL A 57 -9.94 5.69 -3.78
CA VAL A 57 -8.73 4.92 -4.06
C VAL A 57 -7.52 5.61 -3.44
N LEU A 58 -6.88 4.92 -2.51
CA LEU A 58 -5.67 5.36 -1.82
C LEU A 58 -4.48 4.59 -2.36
N THR A 59 -3.44 5.29 -2.81
CA THR A 59 -2.20 4.69 -3.28
C THR A 59 -1.06 5.13 -2.38
N PHE A 60 -0.28 4.18 -1.91
CA PHE A 60 0.99 4.39 -1.21
C PHE A 60 2.12 3.92 -2.10
N ASP A 61 3.16 4.73 -2.27
CA ASP A 61 4.36 4.29 -2.97
C ASP A 61 5.49 3.90 -2.02
N ALA A 62 6.53 3.27 -2.55
CA ALA A 62 7.68 2.82 -1.76
C ALA A 62 8.53 3.99 -1.22
N ASN A 63 8.31 5.22 -1.69
CA ASN A 63 9.02 6.43 -1.30
C ASN A 63 8.28 7.25 -0.25
N GLN A 64 7.26 6.65 0.39
CA GLN A 64 6.45 7.30 1.42
C GLN A 64 5.57 8.45 0.91
N HIS A 65 5.21 8.44 -0.38
CA HIS A 65 4.17 9.32 -0.90
C HIS A 65 2.83 8.62 -0.94
N PHE A 66 1.76 9.41 -0.77
CA PHE A 66 0.41 8.94 -0.99
C PHE A 66 -0.33 9.78 -2.02
N ARG A 67 -1.31 9.16 -2.66
CA ARG A 67 -2.29 9.80 -3.53
C ARG A 67 -3.67 9.25 -3.22
N LEU A 68 -4.63 10.14 -3.02
CA LEU A 68 -6.02 9.84 -2.74
C LEU A 68 -6.89 10.34 -3.89
N LEU A 69 -7.59 9.41 -4.53
CA LEU A 69 -8.66 9.73 -5.47
C LEU A 69 -10.00 9.55 -4.79
N ARG A 70 -10.92 10.49 -4.98
CA ARG A 70 -12.32 10.38 -4.57
C ARG A 70 -13.21 10.77 -5.74
N ASP A 71 -14.17 9.92 -6.05
CA ASP A 71 -15.03 10.04 -7.23
C ASP A 71 -14.22 10.26 -8.53
N LYS A 72 -13.12 9.50 -8.63
CA LYS A 72 -12.14 9.51 -9.75
C LYS A 72 -11.38 10.84 -9.92
N LYS A 73 -11.46 11.76 -8.96
CA LYS A 73 -10.72 13.03 -8.95
C LYS A 73 -9.65 13.01 -7.87
N LEU A 74 -8.54 13.72 -8.09
CA LEU A 74 -7.52 13.90 -7.08
C LEU A 74 -8.13 14.68 -5.90
N ALA A 75 -8.20 14.03 -4.74
CA ALA A 75 -8.71 14.61 -3.51
C ALA A 75 -7.57 15.08 -2.59
N ALA A 76 -6.50 14.30 -2.48
CA ALA A 76 -5.32 14.64 -1.70
C ALA A 76 -4.08 13.93 -2.25
N GLU A 77 -2.91 14.51 -2.01
CA GLU A 77 -1.61 13.87 -2.20
C GLU A 77 -0.60 14.48 -1.25
N GLY A 78 0.47 13.76 -0.96
CA GLY A 78 1.50 14.22 -0.04
C GLY A 78 2.40 13.09 0.43
N THR A 79 2.81 13.14 1.68
CA THR A 79 3.64 12.09 2.31
C THR A 79 2.87 11.34 3.37
N TYR A 80 3.29 10.10 3.65
CA TYR A 80 2.77 9.32 4.76
C TYR A 80 3.87 8.85 5.69
N SER A 81 3.51 8.67 6.96
CA SER A 81 4.38 8.05 7.95
C SER A 81 3.57 7.08 8.81
N THR A 82 4.27 6.11 9.38
CA THR A 82 3.68 5.16 10.35
C THR A 82 4.44 5.23 11.66
N GLY A 83 3.73 5.13 12.77
CA GLY A 83 4.32 5.13 14.10
C GLY A 83 3.54 4.27 15.08
N LYS A 84 3.86 4.43 16.36
CA LYS A 84 3.03 3.95 17.46
C LYS A 84 2.47 5.15 18.20
N GLY A 85 1.21 5.07 18.60
CA GLY A 85 0.55 6.11 19.35
C GLY A 85 -0.66 5.57 20.08
N ILE A 86 -1.33 6.44 20.82
CA ILE A 86 -2.58 6.11 21.51
C ILE A 86 -3.71 6.62 20.62
N SER A 87 -4.57 5.73 20.11
CA SER A 87 -5.87 6.13 19.57
C SER A 87 -6.94 6.01 20.66
N CYS A 88 -8.06 6.70 20.48
CA CYS A 88 -9.30 6.49 21.26
C CYS A 88 -9.23 6.64 22.79
N GLY A 89 -8.14 7.14 23.37
CA GLY A 89 -7.94 7.15 24.83
C GLY A 89 -7.72 5.76 25.46
N GLY A 90 -7.57 4.71 24.65
CA GLY A 90 -7.16 3.38 25.12
C GLY A 90 -5.71 3.43 25.51
N GLY A 91 -5.36 3.18 26.78
CA GLY A 91 -4.00 3.37 27.29
C GLY A 91 -2.90 2.50 26.66
N THR A 92 -3.21 1.68 25.65
CA THR A 92 -2.28 0.80 24.94
C THR A 92 -1.84 1.40 23.60
N PRO A 93 -0.53 1.55 23.34
CA PRO A 93 -0.04 2.01 22.04
C PRO A 93 -0.37 1.03 20.89
N GLU A 94 -0.88 1.58 19.79
CA GLU A 94 -1.24 0.86 18.57
C GLU A 94 -0.57 1.49 17.32
N PRO A 95 -0.55 0.80 16.17
CA PRO A 95 -0.01 1.36 14.94
C PRO A 95 -0.85 2.55 14.46
N ILE A 96 -0.18 3.68 14.22
CA ILE A 96 -0.79 4.90 13.69
C ILE A 96 -0.27 5.19 12.30
N ILE A 97 -1.16 5.60 11.39
CA ILE A 97 -0.82 6.16 10.09
C ILE A 97 -1.16 7.65 10.08
N THR A 98 -0.20 8.44 9.62
CA THR A 98 -0.37 9.89 9.42
C THR A 98 -0.16 10.19 7.96
N LEU A 99 -1.21 10.71 7.31
CA LEU A 99 -1.14 11.25 5.96
C LEU A 99 -1.03 12.75 6.06
N THR A 100 0.00 13.32 5.43
CA THR A 100 0.29 14.76 5.42
C THR A 100 0.08 15.28 4.01
N PRO A 101 -1.11 15.83 3.69
CA PRO A 101 -1.35 16.42 2.38
C PRO A 101 -0.43 17.61 2.11
N THR A 102 -0.04 17.80 0.84
CA THR A 102 0.75 18.96 0.40
C THR A 102 -0.02 20.27 0.57
N ALA A 103 -1.34 20.23 0.36
CA ALA A 103 -2.23 21.38 0.55
C ALA A 103 -2.87 21.34 1.95
N ALA A 104 -2.90 22.50 2.63
CA ALA A 104 -3.54 22.64 3.93
C ALA A 104 -5.06 22.43 3.84
N ASP A 105 -5.66 22.02 4.96
CA ASP A 105 -7.12 21.83 5.14
C ASP A 105 -7.76 20.84 4.15
N ILE A 106 -6.95 19.97 3.54
CA ILE A 106 -7.41 18.87 2.70
C ILE A 106 -7.66 17.62 3.53
N TYR A 107 -8.78 16.96 3.24
CA TYR A 107 -9.12 15.67 3.81
C TYR A 107 -8.10 14.59 3.44
N ALA A 108 -7.60 13.87 4.46
CA ALA A 108 -6.91 12.59 4.30
C ALA A 108 -7.19 11.68 5.51
N PRO A 109 -7.44 10.37 5.29
CA PRO A 109 -7.68 9.45 6.37
C PRO A 109 -6.41 9.25 7.23
N HIS A 110 -6.55 9.26 8.56
CA HIS A 110 -5.44 9.11 9.50
C HIS A 110 -5.91 8.36 10.75
N GLY A 111 -5.00 8.05 11.67
CA GLY A 111 -5.35 7.42 12.95
C GLY A 111 -4.82 6.01 13.08
N ALA A 112 -5.47 5.19 13.91
CA ALA A 112 -5.07 3.80 14.10
C ALA A 112 -5.22 3.03 12.79
N TYR A 113 -4.29 2.13 12.50
CA TYR A 113 -4.43 1.27 11.34
C TYR A 113 -4.16 -0.19 11.65
N THR A 114 -4.87 -1.06 10.95
CA THR A 114 -4.63 -2.50 10.93
C THR A 114 -4.40 -2.94 9.49
N LEU A 115 -3.38 -3.76 9.28
CA LEU A 115 -3.00 -4.29 7.98
C LEU A 115 -2.95 -5.81 8.06
N GLU A 116 -3.93 -6.47 7.44
CA GLU A 116 -4.06 -7.93 7.43
C GLU A 116 -4.23 -8.42 5.99
N GLY A 117 -3.16 -8.96 5.41
CA GLY A 117 -3.17 -9.45 4.03
C GLY A 117 -3.53 -8.36 3.02
N SER A 118 -4.70 -8.51 2.38
CA SER A 118 -5.25 -7.56 1.40
C SER A 118 -6.18 -6.52 2.01
N THR A 119 -6.33 -6.48 3.33
CA THR A 119 -7.25 -5.57 4.03
C THR A 119 -6.46 -4.53 4.82
N LEU A 120 -6.76 -3.25 4.56
CA LEU A 120 -6.27 -2.11 5.33
C LEU A 120 -7.47 -1.45 6.01
N ILE A 121 -7.41 -1.29 7.32
CA ILE A 121 -8.40 -0.56 8.09
C ILE A 121 -7.71 0.69 8.64
N ILE A 122 -8.31 1.87 8.45
CA ILE A 122 -7.90 3.12 9.10
C ILE A 122 -9.07 3.59 9.98
N ASP A 123 -8.82 3.74 11.27
CA ASP A 123 -9.79 4.17 12.29
C ASP A 123 -9.37 5.55 12.81
N GLN A 124 -10.15 6.58 12.47
CA GLN A 124 -9.88 7.97 12.84
C GLN A 124 -10.22 8.30 14.29
N CYS A 125 -10.95 7.42 14.98
CA CYS A 125 -11.26 7.50 16.39
C CYS A 125 -11.49 8.89 17.01
N SER A 126 -12.32 9.71 16.37
CA SER A 126 -12.73 11.02 16.92
C SER A 126 -13.73 10.89 18.09
N ALA A 127 -14.32 9.71 18.28
CA ALA A 127 -15.18 9.22 19.37
C ALA A 127 -15.51 7.74 19.08
N ALA A 128 -16.31 7.05 19.90
CA ALA A 128 -16.81 5.69 19.61
C ALA A 128 -17.53 5.57 18.24
N ASP A 129 -17.97 6.71 17.69
CA ASP A 129 -18.66 6.81 16.39
C ASP A 129 -17.78 7.47 15.29
N GLY A 130 -16.46 7.49 15.49
CA GLY A 130 -15.51 8.05 14.55
C GLY A 130 -15.50 7.34 13.20
N PRO A 131 -15.08 8.02 12.12
CA PRO A 131 -15.03 7.38 10.80
C PRO A 131 -14.01 6.23 10.75
N LYS A 132 -14.44 5.09 10.23
CA LYS A 132 -13.61 3.91 9.98
C LYS A 132 -13.68 3.52 8.51
N TYR A 133 -12.50 3.35 7.90
CA TYR A 133 -12.33 3.12 6.47
C TYR A 133 -11.72 1.75 6.26
N THR A 134 -12.40 0.90 5.51
CA THR A 134 -11.90 -0.43 5.16
C THR A 134 -11.58 -0.47 3.68
N TYR A 135 -10.30 -0.65 3.35
CA TYR A 135 -9.81 -0.76 2.00
C TYR A 135 -9.39 -2.19 1.66
N ILE A 136 -9.57 -2.54 0.39
CA ILE A 136 -9.09 -3.79 -0.19
C ILE A 136 -8.00 -3.47 -1.20
N ARG A 137 -6.88 -4.19 -1.09
CA ARG A 137 -5.76 -4.11 -2.03
C ARG A 137 -6.22 -4.51 -3.44
N GLN A 138 -5.80 -3.75 -4.44
CA GLN A 138 -6.05 -4.02 -5.86
C GLN A 138 -4.91 -4.78 -6.52
#